data_AF-A0A8B8AJA3-F1
#
_entry.id   AF-A0A8B8AJA3-F1
#
_cell.length_a   1.000
_cell.length_b   1.000
_cell.length_c   1.000
_cell.angle_alpha   90.00
_cell.angle_beta   90.00
_cell.angle_gamma   90.00
#
_symmetry.space_group_name_H-M   'P 1'
#
loop_
_entity.id
_entity.type
_entity.pdbx_description
1 polymer ?
#
loop_
_entity_poly.entity_id
_entity_poly.type
_entity_poly.pdbx_seq_one_letter_code
_entity_poly.pdbx_strand_id
1 'polypeptide(L)'
;MGRVNGCPRNSTDVVTASSRLGCGTDDYGNSQYMCLPNVQKTSLVEFCYGDVMGMQEKGNCLEVSELEGDLFLQRCTNFENGCPDEHFKSTDFYKYPACQMVDLVHNCYRLEPTCPGNKMNAEIEVHGSNNHLIDITIFWIYLGILLLVIFIIIFGLSYWRIKNVRTYNRR
;
A
#
# COMPACT_ATOMS: atom_id res chain seq x y z
N MET A 1 18.99 -15.21 4.21
CA MET A 1 17.63 -14.84 3.77
C MET A 1 16.70 -14.89 4.97
N GLY A 2 15.70 -14.02 5.04
CA GLY A 2 14.74 -13.96 6.16
C GLY A 2 13.29 -13.96 5.64
N ARG A 3 12.39 -14.67 6.31
CA ARG A 3 10.97 -14.67 5.95
C ARG A 3 10.27 -13.44 6.50
N VAL A 4 9.37 -12.87 5.71
CA VAL A 4 8.60 -11.68 6.08
C VAL A 4 7.11 -11.88 5.79
N ASN A 5 6.26 -11.11 6.48
CA ASN A 5 4.82 -11.13 6.24
C ASN A 5 4.42 -10.27 5.03
N GLY A 6 5.31 -9.39 4.57
CA GLY A 6 5.04 -8.48 3.46
C GLY A 6 6.32 -7.86 2.93
N CYS A 7 6.36 -7.65 1.62
CA CYS A 7 7.45 -6.96 0.95
C CYS A 7 7.20 -5.46 0.84
N PRO A 8 8.27 -4.64 0.74
CA PRO A 8 8.17 -3.21 0.45
C PRO A 8 7.30 -2.88 -0.77
N ARG A 9 6.54 -1.79 -0.66
CA ARG A 9 5.63 -1.30 -1.72
C ARG A 9 6.07 0.01 -2.37
N ASN A 10 7.16 0.59 -1.89
CA ASN A 10 7.75 1.81 -2.43
C ASN A 10 9.26 1.82 -2.19
N SER A 11 9.97 2.74 -2.86
CA SER A 11 11.42 2.86 -2.78
C SER A 11 11.93 3.21 -1.38
N THR A 12 11.20 4.00 -0.61
CA THR A 12 11.58 4.38 0.76
C THR A 12 11.60 3.16 1.68
N ASP A 13 10.61 2.28 1.58
CA ASP A 13 10.55 1.03 2.32
C ASP A 13 11.67 0.07 1.90
N VAL A 14 12.03 0.05 0.61
CA VAL A 14 13.18 -0.71 0.10
C VAL A 14 14.48 -0.22 0.72
N VAL A 15 14.72 1.10 0.73
CA VAL A 15 15.93 1.68 1.33
C VAL A 15 15.99 1.40 2.83
N THR A 16 14.85 1.53 3.53
CA THR A 16 14.76 1.25 4.97
C THR A 16 15.07 -0.22 5.29
N ALA A 17 14.46 -1.15 4.55
CA ALA A 17 14.69 -2.58 4.73
C ALA A 17 16.13 -2.98 4.34
N SER A 18 16.65 -2.42 3.25
CA SER A 18 18.04 -2.59 2.80
C SER A 18 19.03 -2.17 3.89
N SER A 19 18.85 -0.97 4.46
CA SER A 19 19.69 -0.47 5.54
C SER A 19 19.58 -1.31 6.81
N ARG A 20 18.39 -1.81 7.15
CA ARG A 20 18.17 -2.69 8.31
C ARG A 20 18.90 -4.03 8.13
N LEU A 21 18.89 -4.59 6.92
CA LEU A 21 19.51 -5.87 6.61
C LEU A 21 21.02 -5.74 6.31
N GLY A 22 21.52 -4.52 6.12
CA GLY A 22 22.91 -4.23 5.80
C GLY A 22 23.30 -4.63 4.37
N CYS A 23 22.35 -4.56 3.42
CA CYS A 23 22.64 -4.89 2.03
C CYS A 23 23.51 -3.83 1.36
N GLY A 24 24.39 -4.29 0.46
CA GLY A 24 25.23 -3.43 -0.36
C GLY A 24 24.52 -2.91 -1.62
N THR A 25 25.35 -2.41 -2.52
CA THR A 25 24.96 -2.06 -3.89
C THR A 25 25.78 -2.90 -4.86
N ASP A 26 25.20 -3.20 -6.02
CA ASP A 26 25.96 -3.84 -7.11
C ASP A 26 26.98 -2.87 -7.74
N ASP A 27 27.74 -3.37 -8.71
CA ASP A 27 28.77 -2.61 -9.45
C ASP A 27 28.23 -1.37 -10.19
N TYR A 28 26.90 -1.26 -10.35
CA TYR A 28 26.22 -0.16 -11.03
C TYR A 28 25.51 0.79 -10.05
N GLY A 29 25.68 0.60 -8.74
CA GLY A 29 25.09 1.43 -7.69
C GLY A 29 23.61 1.12 -7.40
N ASN A 30 23.09 -0.02 -7.87
CA ASN A 30 21.73 -0.46 -7.57
C ASN A 30 21.69 -1.18 -6.21
N SER A 31 20.68 -0.89 -5.38
CA SER A 31 20.48 -1.59 -4.10
C SER A 31 20.33 -3.09 -4.30
N GLN A 32 21.14 -3.90 -3.62
CA GLN A 32 21.07 -5.37 -3.68
C GLN A 32 19.98 -5.98 -2.80
N TYR A 33 19.24 -5.16 -2.05
CA TYR A 33 18.10 -5.66 -1.30
C TYR A 33 16.98 -6.15 -2.22
N MET A 34 16.48 -7.35 -1.95
CA MET A 34 15.33 -7.93 -2.63
C MET A 34 14.34 -8.48 -1.61
N CYS A 35 13.06 -8.43 -1.95
CA CYS A 35 12.01 -9.14 -1.24
C CYS A 35 11.04 -9.74 -2.25
N LEU A 36 11.03 -11.08 -2.31
CA LEU A 36 10.33 -11.83 -3.34
C LEU A 36 9.57 -13.01 -2.72
N PRO A 37 8.48 -13.49 -3.34
CA PRO A 37 7.95 -14.80 -3.02
C PRO A 37 8.99 -15.88 -3.32
N ASN A 38 9.01 -16.92 -2.49
CA ASN A 38 9.77 -18.11 -2.82
C ASN A 38 9.09 -18.88 -3.97
N VAL A 39 9.84 -19.72 -4.68
CA VAL A 39 9.32 -20.49 -5.82
C VAL A 39 8.10 -21.37 -5.48
N GLN A 40 8.03 -21.83 -4.22
CA GLN A 40 6.94 -22.65 -3.69
C GLN A 40 5.71 -21.83 -3.29
N LYS A 41 5.80 -20.49 -3.27
CA LYS A 41 4.75 -19.54 -2.85
C LYS A 41 4.23 -19.79 -1.43
N THR A 42 5.06 -20.40 -0.59
CA THR A 42 4.80 -20.68 0.83
C THR A 42 5.32 -19.57 1.75
N SER A 43 6.19 -18.68 1.26
CA SER A 43 6.66 -17.52 2.02
C SER A 43 7.10 -16.36 1.13
N LEU A 44 7.14 -15.16 1.71
CA LEU A 44 7.88 -14.02 1.18
C LEU A 44 9.23 -13.94 1.89
N VAL A 45 10.29 -13.66 1.14
CA VAL A 45 11.67 -13.75 1.60
C VAL A 45 12.41 -12.47 1.28
N GLU A 46 12.96 -11.81 2.30
CA GLU A 46 13.89 -10.69 2.17
C GLU A 46 15.35 -11.16 2.24
N PHE A 47 16.21 -10.59 1.41
CA PHE A 47 17.63 -10.95 1.35
C PHE A 47 18.46 -9.89 0.62
N CYS A 48 19.79 -9.96 0.80
CA CYS A 48 20.74 -9.23 -0.02
C CYS A 48 21.16 -10.13 -1.19
N TYR A 49 20.86 -9.72 -2.42
CA TYR A 49 21.27 -10.41 -3.62
C TYR A 49 22.75 -10.18 -3.88
N GLY A 50 23.50 -11.26 -4.11
CA GLY A 50 24.96 -11.21 -4.19
C GLY A 50 25.52 -10.81 -5.56
N ASP A 51 24.66 -10.57 -6.56
CA ASP A 51 25.05 -10.35 -7.95
C ASP A 51 24.50 -9.01 -8.49
N VAL A 52 24.74 -8.74 -9.76
CA VAL A 52 24.29 -7.56 -10.49
C VAL A 52 22.77 -7.53 -10.59
N MET A 53 22.17 -6.38 -10.23
CA MET A 53 20.73 -6.14 -10.33
C MET A 53 20.37 -5.87 -11.79
N GLY A 54 20.27 -6.94 -12.57
CA GLY A 54 20.02 -6.91 -14.02
C GLY A 54 18.61 -6.47 -14.43
N MET A 55 18.38 -6.52 -15.74
CA MET A 55 17.06 -6.31 -16.35
C MET A 55 16.29 -7.62 -16.42
N GLN A 56 14.98 -7.54 -16.23
CA GLN A 56 14.06 -8.66 -16.21
C GLN A 56 13.06 -8.53 -17.36
N GLU A 57 12.67 -9.68 -17.91
CA GLU A 57 11.74 -9.74 -19.02
C GLU A 57 10.32 -9.37 -18.57
N LYS A 58 9.64 -8.56 -19.38
CA LYS A 58 8.21 -8.27 -19.19
C LYS A 58 7.37 -9.55 -19.18
N GLY A 59 6.17 -9.47 -18.59
CA GLY A 59 5.24 -10.59 -18.49
C GLY A 59 5.60 -11.61 -17.41
N ASN A 60 6.62 -11.32 -16.59
CA ASN A 60 7.11 -12.22 -15.54
C ASN A 60 7.24 -11.51 -14.19
N CYS A 61 6.90 -12.22 -13.13
CA CYS A 61 7.25 -11.91 -11.76
C CYS A 61 8.59 -12.54 -11.40
N LEU A 62 9.29 -11.95 -10.43
CA LEU A 62 10.50 -12.52 -9.83
C LEU A 62 10.16 -13.40 -8.63
N GLU A 63 10.78 -14.57 -8.56
CA GLU A 63 10.74 -15.50 -7.43
C GLU A 63 12.16 -15.86 -6.98
N VAL A 64 12.32 -16.36 -5.76
CA VAL A 64 13.62 -16.78 -5.22
C VAL A 64 13.60 -18.23 -4.74
N SER A 65 14.67 -18.98 -5.01
CA SER A 65 14.92 -20.26 -4.37
C SER A 65 15.51 -20.03 -2.98
N GLU A 66 14.82 -20.43 -1.91
CA GLU A 66 15.35 -20.33 -0.54
C GLU A 66 16.63 -21.15 -0.31
N LEU A 67 16.89 -22.17 -1.16
CA LEU A 67 18.05 -23.06 -1.02
C LEU A 67 19.32 -22.47 -1.65
N GLU A 68 19.19 -21.91 -2.85
CA GLU A 68 20.34 -21.48 -3.67
C GLU A 68 20.46 -19.95 -3.73
N GLY A 69 19.35 -19.24 -3.51
CA GLY A 69 19.26 -17.80 -3.64
C GLY A 69 19.13 -17.29 -5.07
N ASP A 70 18.97 -18.20 -6.01
CA ASP A 70 18.77 -17.90 -7.42
C ASP A 70 17.40 -17.26 -7.68
N LEU A 71 17.39 -16.35 -8.65
CA LEU A 71 16.19 -15.67 -9.13
C LEU A 71 15.54 -16.46 -10.26
N PHE A 72 14.22 -16.58 -10.21
CA PHE A 72 13.40 -17.25 -11.21
C PHE A 72 12.36 -16.28 -11.78
N LEU A 73 12.07 -16.45 -13.07
CA LEU A 73 11.00 -15.73 -13.75
C LEU A 73 9.76 -16.62 -13.83
N GLN A 74 8.68 -16.15 -13.20
CA GLN A 74 7.38 -16.80 -13.23
C GLN A 74 6.42 -15.97 -14.07
N ARG A 75 5.88 -16.55 -15.15
CA ARG A 75 4.92 -15.86 -16.03
C ARG A 75 3.69 -15.43 -15.25
N CYS A 76 3.28 -14.17 -15.43
CA CYS A 76 2.11 -13.56 -14.79
C CYS A 76 1.11 -12.97 -15.80
N THR A 77 1.27 -13.26 -17.10
CA THR A 77 0.40 -12.72 -18.16
C THR A 77 -1.07 -13.14 -18.05
N ASN A 78 -1.35 -14.12 -17.20
CA ASN A 78 -2.70 -14.57 -16.86
C ASN A 78 -3.34 -13.77 -15.72
N PHE A 79 -2.60 -12.87 -15.05
CA PHE A 79 -3.17 -12.00 -14.03
C PHE A 79 -4.16 -11.04 -14.66
N GLU A 80 -5.22 -10.71 -13.92
CA GLU A 80 -6.19 -9.70 -14.36
C GLU A 80 -5.52 -8.32 -14.53
N ASN A 81 -4.58 -7.97 -13.65
CA ASN A 81 -3.78 -6.74 -13.72
C ASN A 81 -2.47 -6.85 -12.90
N GLY A 82 -1.56 -5.89 -13.12
CA GLY A 82 -0.36 -5.68 -12.30
C GLY A 82 0.86 -6.53 -12.66
N CYS A 83 0.77 -7.39 -13.67
CA CYS A 83 1.94 -8.04 -14.27
C CYS A 83 2.79 -6.98 -15.00
N PRO A 84 4.14 -7.06 -15.00
CA PRO A 84 4.97 -6.09 -15.71
C PRO A 84 4.75 -6.10 -17.22
N ASP A 85 4.31 -4.98 -17.80
CA ASP A 85 4.10 -4.86 -19.25
C ASP A 85 5.37 -4.42 -20.01
N GLU A 86 6.39 -3.97 -19.27
CA GLU A 86 7.69 -3.52 -19.78
C GLU A 86 8.82 -4.23 -19.06
N HIS A 87 10.00 -4.25 -19.68
CA HIS A 87 11.21 -4.77 -19.04
C HIS A 87 11.57 -3.87 -17.86
N PHE A 88 11.97 -4.45 -16.74
CA PHE A 88 12.20 -3.71 -15.50
C PHE A 88 13.49 -4.16 -14.82
N LYS A 89 14.07 -3.32 -13.97
CA LYS A 89 15.25 -3.69 -13.18
C LYS A 89 14.84 -4.60 -12.02
N SER A 90 15.70 -5.53 -11.62
CA SER A 90 15.48 -6.34 -10.40
C SER A 90 15.19 -5.48 -9.17
N THR A 91 15.81 -4.30 -9.06
CA THR A 91 15.58 -3.35 -7.95
C THR A 91 14.17 -2.80 -7.88
N ASP A 92 13.46 -2.80 -9.01
CA ASP A 92 12.15 -2.20 -9.16
C ASP A 92 11.03 -3.19 -8.87
N PHE A 93 11.34 -4.36 -8.28
CA PHE A 93 10.36 -5.39 -7.93
C PHE A 93 9.16 -4.84 -7.13
N TYR A 94 9.38 -3.84 -6.28
CA TYR A 94 8.34 -3.20 -5.46
C TYR A 94 7.28 -2.44 -6.29
N LYS A 95 7.58 -2.08 -7.53
CA LYS A 95 6.64 -1.44 -8.46
C LYS A 95 5.55 -2.39 -8.95
N TYR A 96 5.72 -3.70 -8.71
CA TYR A 96 4.76 -4.73 -9.12
C TYR A 96 4.17 -5.46 -7.91
N PRO A 97 3.30 -4.79 -7.11
CA PRO A 97 2.58 -5.38 -5.99
C PRO A 97 1.93 -6.74 -6.26
N ALA A 98 1.38 -6.93 -7.47
CA ALA A 98 0.77 -8.18 -7.91
C ALA A 98 1.72 -9.38 -7.77
N CYS A 99 2.99 -9.18 -8.13
CA CYS A 99 4.06 -10.18 -8.01
C CYS A 99 4.50 -10.47 -6.58
N GLN A 100 3.97 -9.76 -5.59
CA GLN A 100 4.20 -10.00 -4.16
C GLN A 100 2.94 -10.54 -3.45
N MET A 101 1.80 -10.55 -4.14
CA MET A 101 0.52 -11.00 -3.58
C MET A 101 0.35 -12.50 -3.78
N VAL A 102 0.93 -13.28 -2.88
CA VAL A 102 0.76 -14.74 -2.82
C VAL A 102 -0.26 -15.13 -1.76
N ASP A 103 -1.02 -16.19 -2.04
CA ASP A 103 -1.80 -16.94 -1.07
C ASP A 103 -0.92 -18.09 -0.56
N LEU A 104 -0.45 -17.98 0.68
CA LEU A 104 0.45 -18.96 1.29
C LEU A 104 -0.24 -20.27 1.67
N VAL A 105 -1.58 -20.31 1.67
CA VAL A 105 -2.36 -21.54 1.95
C VAL A 105 -2.51 -22.34 0.67
N HIS A 106 -2.84 -21.65 -0.43
CA HIS A 106 -3.07 -22.27 -1.73
C HIS A 106 -1.82 -22.29 -2.63
N ASN A 107 -0.71 -21.68 -2.19
CA ASN A 107 0.57 -21.62 -2.89
C ASN A 107 0.44 -21.07 -4.33
N CYS A 108 -0.33 -20.00 -4.49
CA CYS A 108 -0.59 -19.36 -5.78
C CYS A 108 -0.60 -17.84 -5.66
N TYR A 109 -0.48 -17.13 -6.79
CA TYR A 109 -0.68 -15.69 -6.79
C TYR A 109 -2.16 -15.35 -6.67
N ARG A 110 -2.51 -14.40 -5.82
CA ARG A 110 -3.93 -14.02 -5.58
C ARG A 110 -4.63 -13.49 -6.81
N LEU A 111 -3.88 -12.90 -7.74
CA LEU A 111 -4.42 -12.36 -9.00
C LEU A 111 -4.43 -13.39 -10.13
N GLU A 112 -3.95 -14.61 -9.88
CA GLU A 112 -4.03 -15.68 -10.86
C GLU A 112 -5.45 -16.27 -10.90
N PRO A 113 -6.07 -16.42 -12.09
CA PRO A 113 -7.47 -16.87 -12.21
C PRO A 113 -7.75 -18.25 -11.60
N THR A 114 -6.73 -19.11 -11.55
CA THR A 114 -6.81 -20.46 -10.99
C THR A 114 -6.65 -20.49 -9.47
N CYS A 115 -6.21 -19.38 -8.86
CA CYS A 115 -5.96 -19.32 -7.43
C CYS A 115 -7.30 -19.28 -6.64
N PRO A 116 -7.55 -20.24 -5.73
CA PRO A 116 -8.81 -20.29 -4.98
C PRO A 116 -9.02 -19.11 -4.02
N GLY A 117 -7.94 -18.40 -3.68
CA GLY A 117 -7.89 -17.38 -2.62
C GLY A 117 -8.92 -16.25 -2.72
N ASN A 118 -9.57 -16.06 -3.87
CA ASN A 118 -10.63 -15.06 -4.08
C ASN A 118 -12.06 -15.63 -4.15
N LYS A 119 -12.26 -16.95 -4.27
CA LYS A 119 -13.63 -17.52 -4.33
C LYS A 119 -14.32 -17.61 -2.97
N MET A 120 -13.58 -17.52 -1.86
CA MET A 120 -14.14 -17.45 -0.50
C MET A 120 -14.47 -16.02 -0.03
N ASN A 121 -14.02 -14.98 -0.74
CA ASN A 121 -14.16 -13.58 -0.29
C ASN A 121 -15.21 -12.78 -1.09
N ALA A 122 -15.73 -13.33 -2.21
CA ALA A 122 -16.72 -12.66 -3.04
C ALA A 122 -18.09 -12.45 -2.35
N GLU A 123 -18.39 -13.16 -1.26
CA GLU A 123 -19.58 -12.89 -0.43
C GLU A 123 -19.30 -11.93 0.75
N ILE A 124 -18.04 -11.56 1.02
CA ILE A 124 -17.66 -10.78 2.21
C ILE A 124 -16.97 -9.44 1.86
N GLU A 125 -16.40 -9.26 0.66
CA GLU A 125 -15.71 -8.01 0.26
C GLU A 125 -16.56 -6.99 -0.52
N VAL A 126 -17.89 -7.03 -0.42
CA VAL A 126 -18.74 -5.87 -0.83
C VAL A 126 -18.70 -4.74 0.22
N HIS A 127 -18.00 -4.91 1.35
CA HIS A 127 -17.95 -3.87 2.37
C HIS A 127 -16.56 -3.74 3.04
N GLY A 128 -15.65 -3.01 2.40
CA GLY A 128 -14.33 -2.79 3.03
C GLY A 128 -13.37 -1.82 2.35
N SER A 129 -13.75 -0.55 2.19
CA SER A 129 -12.73 0.52 2.17
C SER A 129 -13.17 1.64 3.11
N ASN A 130 -12.50 1.71 4.27
CA ASN A 130 -12.71 2.67 5.35
C ASN A 130 -12.21 4.09 5.01
N ASN A 131 -12.49 4.58 3.81
CA ASN A 131 -12.29 5.99 3.45
C ASN A 131 -13.63 6.75 3.50
N HIS A 132 -14.76 6.11 3.22
CA HIS A 132 -16.08 6.75 3.22
C HIS A 132 -16.59 7.11 4.63
N LEU A 133 -16.23 6.31 5.64
CA LEU A 133 -16.63 6.59 7.03
C LEU A 133 -15.86 7.79 7.61
N ILE A 134 -14.57 7.92 7.27
CA ILE A 134 -13.74 9.07 7.68
C ILE A 134 -14.27 10.35 7.03
N ASP A 135 -14.61 10.31 5.73
CA ASP A 135 -15.20 11.46 5.03
C ASP A 135 -16.55 11.92 5.62
N ILE A 136 -17.44 10.97 5.95
CA ILE A 136 -18.72 11.29 6.60
C ILE A 136 -18.48 11.94 7.97
N THR A 137 -17.56 11.40 8.78
CA THR A 137 -17.30 11.96 10.12
C THR A 137 -16.75 13.39 10.06
N ILE A 138 -15.90 13.68 9.08
CA ILE A 138 -15.34 15.02 8.87
C ILE A 138 -16.45 16.02 8.49
N PHE A 139 -17.38 15.62 7.60
CA PHE A 139 -18.49 16.48 7.19
C PHE A 139 -19.37 16.92 8.38
N TRP A 140 -19.71 16.00 9.28
CA TRP A 140 -20.54 16.30 10.46
C TRP A 140 -19.83 17.24 11.45
N ILE A 141 -18.50 17.12 11.60
CA ILE A 141 -17.71 18.02 12.45
C ILE A 141 -17.77 19.46 11.91
N TYR A 142 -17.55 19.64 10.60
CA TYR A 142 -17.64 20.97 9.98
C TYR A 142 -19.03 21.58 10.07
N LEU A 143 -20.09 20.77 9.90
CA LEU A 143 -21.47 21.23 10.03
C LEU A 143 -21.77 21.71 11.46
N GLY A 144 -21.29 20.99 12.48
CA GLY A 144 -21.45 21.38 13.88
C GLY A 144 -20.77 22.71 14.23
N ILE A 145 -19.55 22.94 13.73
CA ILE A 145 -18.81 24.19 13.94
C ILE A 145 -19.56 25.37 13.30
N LEU A 146 -20.08 25.19 12.07
CA LEU A 146 -20.83 26.23 11.37
C LEU A 146 -22.07 26.68 12.17
N LEU A 147 -22.83 25.73 12.71
CA LEU A 147 -24.03 26.03 13.52
C LEU A 147 -23.69 26.75 14.82
N LEU A 148 -22.57 26.40 15.49
CA LEU A 148 -22.11 27.11 16.69
C LEU A 148 -21.73 28.56 16.40
N VAL A 149 -21.04 28.81 15.29
CA VAL A 149 -20.68 30.19 14.88
C VAL A 149 -21.94 31.01 14.61
N ILE A 150 -22.92 30.44 13.91
CA ILE A 150 -24.21 31.11 13.65
C ILE A 150 -24.92 31.43 14.98
N PHE A 151 -24.93 30.50 15.93
CA PHE A 151 -25.54 30.71 17.24
C PHE A 151 -24.87 31.87 18.01
N ILE A 152 -23.54 31.94 18.01
CA ILE A 152 -22.79 33.04 18.63
C ILE A 152 -23.11 34.38 17.96
N ILE A 153 -23.23 34.41 16.63
CA ILE A 153 -23.62 35.63 15.89
C ILE A 153 -25.04 36.07 16.26
N ILE A 154 -26.00 35.15 16.28
CA ILE A 154 -27.40 35.45 16.66
C ILE A 154 -27.46 35.96 18.10
N PHE A 155 -26.76 35.32 19.03
CA PHE A 155 -26.70 35.73 20.43
C PHE A 155 -25.99 37.08 20.59
N GLY A 156 -24.93 37.32 19.84
CA GLY A 156 -24.24 38.62 19.79
C GLY A 156 -25.15 39.74 19.28
N LEU A 157 -25.89 39.49 18.19
CA LEU A 157 -26.83 40.45 17.61
C LEU A 157 -28.03 40.71 18.53
N SER A 158 -28.56 39.68 19.19
CA SER A 158 -29.67 39.83 20.15
C SER A 158 -29.22 40.61 21.40
N TYR A 159 -28.03 40.30 21.93
CA TYR A 159 -27.44 41.05 23.04
C TYR A 159 -27.15 42.51 22.65
N TRP A 160 -26.62 42.74 21.44
CA TRP A 160 -26.37 44.09 20.92
C TRP A 160 -27.67 44.88 20.74
N ARG A 161 -28.74 44.26 20.20
CA ARG A 161 -30.07 44.88 20.12
C ARG A 161 -30.63 45.25 21.50
N ILE A 162 -30.54 44.33 22.48
CA ILE A 162 -31.02 44.59 23.85
C ILE A 162 -30.25 45.76 24.48
N LYS A 163 -28.92 45.82 24.29
CA LYS A 163 -28.09 46.92 24.79
C LYS A 163 -28.45 48.26 24.14
N ASN A 164 -28.69 48.28 22.82
CA ASN A 164 -29.06 49.49 22.08
C ASN A 164 -30.46 50.00 22.48
N VAL A 165 -31.44 49.12 22.70
CA VAL A 165 -32.76 49.50 23.21
C VAL A 165 -32.67 50.09 24.62
N ARG A 166 -31.83 49.50 25.50
CA ARG A 166 -31.59 50.03 26.85
C ARG A 166 -30.88 51.39 26.86
N THR A 167 -30.07 51.71 25.85
CA THR A 167 -29.39 53.01 25.74
C THR A 167 -30.26 54.10 25.12
N TYR A 168 -31.21 53.73 24.24
CA TYR A 168 -32.24 54.65 23.74
C TYR A 168 -33.24 55.07 24.83
N ASN A 169 -33.69 54.13 25.66
CA ASN A 169 -34.68 54.39 26.73
C ASN A 169 -34.13 55.16 27.95
N ARG A 170 -32.88 55.63 27.89
CA ARG A 170 -32.17 56.35 28.97
C ARG A 170 -31.71 57.76 28.54
N ARG A 171 -32.15 58.25 27.38
CA ARG A 171 -32.00 59.63 26.91
C ARG A 171 -33.35 60.32 26.88
#